data_AF-A0A097ITS8-F1
#
_entry.id   AF-A0A097ITS8-F1
#
_cell.length_a   1.000
_cell.length_b   1.000
_cell.length_c   1.000
_cell.angle_alpha   90.00
_cell.angle_beta   90.00
_cell.angle_gamma   90.00
#
_symmetry.space_group_name_H-M   'P 1'
#
loop_
_entity.id
_entity.type
_entity.pdbx_description
1 polymer ?
#
loop_
_entity_poly.entity_id
_entity_poly.type
_entity_poly.pdbx_seq_one_letter_code
_entity_poly.pdbx_strand_id
1 'polypeptide(L)'
;SERNLMQMVLQFEYLVFGVSQLFLYCWHSNDVYYISQDLLRGPYESAWWARNILRKDLALLMVQFRTDIVFSAGPFAKLSVPTFISILKGAYSYYTLLNQ
;
A
#
# COMPACT_ATOMS: atom_id res chain seq x y z
N SER A 1 -26.05 -23.13 22.75
CA SER A 1 -25.44 -23.46 21.45
C SER A 1 -25.39 -22.23 20.54
N GLU A 2 -26.53 -21.55 20.31
CA GLU A 2 -26.63 -20.42 19.38
C GLU A 2 -25.77 -19.19 19.72
N ARG A 3 -25.58 -18.89 21.02
CA ARG A 3 -24.70 -17.77 21.46
C ARG A 3 -23.22 -17.97 21.11
N ASN A 4 -22.73 -19.22 21.10
CA ASN A 4 -21.34 -19.53 20.75
C ASN A 4 -21.10 -19.39 19.24
N LEU A 5 -22.08 -19.81 18.44
CA LEU A 5 -22.09 -19.61 16.99
C LEU A 5 -22.05 -18.13 16.63
N MET A 6 -22.88 -17.32 17.28
CA MET A 6 -22.92 -15.88 17.02
C MET A 6 -21.59 -15.19 17.35
N GLN A 7 -20.92 -15.59 18.44
CA GLN A 7 -19.60 -15.06 18.77
C GLN A 7 -18.50 -15.51 17.79
N MET A 8 -18.51 -16.77 17.36
CA MET A 8 -17.56 -17.26 16.34
C MET A 8 -17.73 -16.51 15.02
N VAL A 9 -18.97 -16.29 14.58
CA VAL A 9 -19.25 -15.56 13.33
C VAL A 9 -18.74 -14.12 13.42
N LEU A 10 -19.00 -13.42 14.52
CA LEU A 10 -18.54 -12.04 14.72
C LEU A 10 -17.01 -11.95 14.74
N GLN A 11 -16.32 -12.89 15.40
CA GLN A 11 -14.85 -12.93 15.41
C GLN A 11 -14.28 -13.17 14.02
N PHE A 12 -14.86 -14.10 13.27
CA PHE A 12 -14.41 -14.42 11.92
C PHE A 12 -14.64 -13.25 10.96
N GLU A 13 -15.82 -12.62 11.03
CA GLU A 13 -16.16 -11.45 10.23
C GLU A 13 -15.20 -10.28 10.50
N TYR A 14 -14.91 -10.01 11.77
CA TYR A 14 -13.97 -8.96 12.15
C TYR A 14 -12.56 -9.20 11.59
N LEU A 15 -12.06 -10.44 11.67
CA LEU A 15 -10.77 -10.83 11.10
C LEU A 15 -10.75 -10.68 9.58
N VAL A 16 -11.78 -11.19 8.89
CA VAL A 16 -11.88 -11.09 7.43
C VAL A 16 -11.92 -9.63 6.99
N PHE A 17 -12.71 -8.80 7.67
CA PHE A 17 -12.81 -7.38 7.37
C PHE A 17 -11.46 -6.67 7.58
N GLY A 18 -10.80 -6.87 8.72
CA GLY A 18 -9.49 -6.27 9.00
C GLY A 18 -8.41 -6.69 8.01
N VAL A 19 -8.36 -7.97 7.64
CA VAL A 19 -7.43 -8.50 6.63
C VAL A 19 -7.72 -7.93 5.25
N SER A 20 -8.99 -7.81 4.85
CA SER A 20 -9.38 -7.21 3.56
C SER A 20 -9.03 -5.73 3.48
N GLN A 21 -9.23 -4.96 4.57
CA GLN A 21 -8.84 -3.56 4.63
C GLN A 21 -7.34 -3.41 4.44
N LEU A 22 -6.55 -4.18 5.19
CA LEU A 22 -5.09 -4.15 5.07
C LEU A 22 -4.62 -4.55 3.66
N PHE A 23 -5.24 -5.56 3.06
CA PHE A 23 -4.95 -5.98 1.69
C PHE A 23 -5.25 -4.85 0.68
N LEU A 24 -6.43 -4.22 0.77
CA LEU A 24 -6.82 -3.12 -0.12
C LEU A 24 -5.86 -1.92 0.01
N TYR A 25 -5.46 -1.55 1.24
CA TYR A 25 -4.49 -0.49 1.45
C TYR A 25 -3.11 -0.82 0.86
N CYS A 26 -2.62 -2.04 1.08
CA CYS A 26 -1.35 -2.51 0.51
C CYS A 26 -1.38 -2.59 -1.03
N TRP A 27 -2.52 -3.00 -1.60
CA TRP A 27 -2.72 -3.06 -3.04
C TRP A 27 -2.76 -1.68 -3.68
N HIS A 28 -3.58 -0.77 -3.13
CA HIS A 28 -3.71 0.59 -3.64
C HIS A 28 -2.39 1.37 -3.50
N SER A 29 -1.68 1.21 -2.38
CA SER A 29 -0.34 1.78 -2.17
C SER A 29 0.65 1.32 -3.25
N ASN A 30 0.62 0.03 -3.60
CA ASN A 30 1.47 -0.52 -4.65
C ASN A 30 1.09 0.01 -6.03
N ASP A 31 -0.19 0.03 -6.38
CA ASP A 31 -0.68 0.51 -7.69
C ASP A 31 -0.37 2.01 -7.88
N VAL A 32 -0.63 2.84 -6.86
CA VAL A 32 -0.30 4.27 -6.86
C VAL A 32 1.21 4.49 -7.00
N TYR A 33 2.04 3.64 -6.38
CA TYR A 33 3.49 3.71 -6.55
C TYR A 33 3.92 3.47 -8.00
N TYR A 34 3.40 2.42 -8.65
CA TYR A 34 3.69 2.13 -10.05
C TYR A 34 3.20 3.24 -10.99
N ILE A 35 2.00 3.76 -10.76
CA ILE A 35 1.42 4.85 -11.53
C ILE A 35 2.24 6.14 -11.35
N SER A 36 2.70 6.44 -10.13
CA SER A 36 3.57 7.61 -9.87
C SER A 36 4.90 7.53 -10.65
N GLN A 37 5.50 6.34 -10.73
CA GLN A 37 6.70 6.13 -11.54
C GLN A 37 6.45 6.35 -13.04
N ASP A 38 5.29 5.95 -13.54
CA ASP A 38 4.91 6.17 -14.95
C ASP A 38 4.63 7.65 -15.23
N LEU A 39 3.94 8.34 -14.32
CA LEU A 39 3.70 9.79 -14.41
C LEU A 39 4.98 10.64 -14.44
N LEU A 40 6.08 10.15 -13.85
CA LEU A 40 7.39 10.81 -13.94
C LEU A 40 8.01 10.72 -15.34
N ARG A 41 7.62 9.73 -16.17
CA ARG A 41 8.16 9.54 -17.53
C ARG A 41 7.51 10.45 -18.56
N GLY A 42 6.21 10.72 -18.45
CA GLY A 42 5.48 11.57 -19.39
C GLY A 42 6.08 12.98 -19.61
N PRO A 43 6.40 13.74 -18.54
CA PRO A 43 7.07 15.03 -18.65
C PRO A 43 8.47 14.92 -19.28
N TYR A 44 9.18 13.81 -19.04
CA TYR A 44 10.51 13.57 -19.58
C TYR A 44 10.50 13.32 -21.10
N GLU A 45 9.43 12.68 -21.60
CA GLU A 45 9.20 12.47 -23.04
C GLU A 45 8.61 13.69 -23.75
N SER A 46 8.05 14.65 -23.00
CA SER A 46 7.65 15.93 -23.57
C SER A 46 8.88 16.70 -24.08
N ALA A 47 8.76 17.50 -25.14
CA ALA A 47 9.85 18.34 -25.64
C ALA A 47 10.15 19.54 -24.69
N TRP A 48 10.42 19.26 -23.42
CA TRP A 48 10.65 20.21 -22.33
C TRP A 48 11.87 21.13 -22.62
N TRP A 49 12.80 20.67 -23.45
CA TRP A 49 13.92 21.46 -23.94
C TRP A 49 13.49 22.59 -24.91
N ALA A 50 12.31 22.53 -25.54
CA ALA A 50 11.89 23.49 -26.55
C ALA A 50 11.26 24.78 -25.99
N ARG A 51 10.74 24.77 -24.75
CA ARG A 51 10.09 25.95 -24.13
C ARG A 51 10.62 26.25 -22.73
N ASN A 52 11.36 27.36 -22.59
CA ASN A 52 11.93 27.83 -21.31
C ASN A 52 10.88 28.13 -20.22
N ILE A 53 9.70 28.64 -20.59
CA ILE A 53 8.63 29.00 -19.65
C ILE A 53 8.04 27.78 -18.92
N LEU A 54 7.91 26.66 -19.62
CA LEU A 54 7.34 25.44 -19.05
C LEU A 54 8.32 24.66 -18.18
N ARG A 55 9.63 24.91 -18.28
CA ARG A 55 10.65 24.16 -17.52
C ARG A 55 10.50 24.29 -16.02
N LYS A 56 10.11 25.49 -15.54
CA LYS A 56 9.94 25.75 -14.11
C LYS A 56 8.72 25.00 -13.55
N ASP A 57 7.61 25.06 -14.28
CA ASP A 57 6.38 24.36 -13.90
C ASP A 57 6.55 22.84 -14.00
N LEU A 58 7.26 22.33 -15.03
CA LEU A 58 7.60 20.92 -15.15
C LEU A 58 8.50 20.44 -14.01
N ALA A 59 9.47 21.26 -13.60
CA ALA A 59 10.37 20.92 -12.49
C ALA A 59 9.61 20.86 -11.16
N LEU A 60 8.70 21.79 -10.90
CA LEU A 60 7.80 21.75 -9.74
C LEU A 60 6.91 20.50 -9.77
N LEU A 61 6.32 20.19 -10.92
CA LEU A 61 5.48 19.02 -11.14
C LEU A 61 6.27 17.71 -10.89
N MET A 62 7.49 17.59 -11.42
CA MET A 62 8.37 16.44 -11.20
C MET A 62 8.80 16.29 -9.74
N VAL A 63 9.07 17.39 -9.03
CA VAL A 63 9.38 17.36 -7.59
C VAL A 63 8.17 16.91 -6.78
N GLN A 64 6.97 17.37 -7.16
CA GLN A 64 5.73 16.97 -6.50
C GLN A 64 5.42 15.49 -6.74
N PHE A 65 5.58 14.98 -7.97
CA PHE A 65 5.43 13.55 -8.28
C PHE A 65 6.52 12.65 -7.70
N ARG A 66 7.73 13.18 -7.46
CA ARG A 66 8.78 12.47 -6.71
C ARG A 66 8.45 12.26 -5.24
N THR A 67 7.39 12.89 -4.73
CA THR A 67 6.90 12.58 -3.39
C THR A 67 6.19 11.24 -3.48
N ASP A 68 6.97 10.17 -3.33
CA ASP A 68 6.49 8.80 -3.23
C ASP A 68 5.35 8.76 -2.20
N ILE A 69 4.11 8.59 -2.67
CA ILE A 69 2.94 8.34 -1.81
C ILE A 69 3.04 6.89 -1.35
N VAL A 70 4.08 6.60 -0.58
CA VAL A 70 4.24 5.33 0.11
C VAL A 70 3.47 5.50 1.41
N PHE A 71 2.32 4.85 1.49
CA PHE A 71 1.64 4.68 2.76
C PHE A 71 2.59 3.92 3.69
N SER A 72 3.26 4.64 4.59
CA SER A 72 4.11 4.04 5.61
C SER A 72 3.32 3.98 6.91
N ALA A 73 3.24 2.81 7.52
CA ALA A 73 2.74 2.66 8.88
C ALA A 73 3.82 3.19 9.85
N GLY A 74 3.96 4.52 9.89
CA GLY A 74 5.01 5.21 10.65
C GLY A 74 6.43 4.80 10.22
N PRO A 75 7.43 4.83 11.14
CA PRO A 75 8.80 4.36 10.88
C PRO A 75 8.93 2.83 10.85
N PHE A 76 7.83 2.09 11.05
CA PHE A 76 7.87 0.66 11.33
C PHE A 76 7.79 -0.20 10.06
N ALA A 77 6.95 0.15 9.09
CA ALA A 77 6.84 -0.62 7.85
C ALA A 77 6.21 0.16 6.69
N LYS A 78 6.73 -0.05 5.47
CA LYS A 78 6.06 0.37 4.24
C LYS A 78 4.85 -0.55 3.99
N LEU A 79 3.65 0.01 3.85
CA LEU A 79 2.44 -0.76 3.52
C LEU A 79 2.53 -1.20 2.06
N SER A 80 2.98 -2.43 1.90
CA SER A 80 3.15 -3.09 0.61
C SER A 80 2.70 -4.55 0.72
N VAL A 81 2.29 -5.13 -0.41
CA VAL A 81 1.89 -6.54 -0.51
C VAL A 81 2.89 -7.50 0.15
N PRO A 82 4.23 -7.38 -0.01
CA PRO A 82 5.17 -8.27 0.68
C PRO A 82 5.15 -8.11 2.20
N THR A 83 4.94 -6.90 2.73
CA THR A 83 4.78 -6.67 4.19
C THR A 83 3.54 -7.39 4.70
N PHE A 84 2.42 -7.33 3.98
CA PHE A 84 1.19 -8.04 4.33
C PHE A 84 1.40 -9.56 4.39
N ILE A 85 2.08 -10.13 3.40
CA ILE A 85 2.43 -11.56 3.38
C ILE A 85 3.31 -11.91 4.59
N SER A 86 4.26 -11.04 4.95
CA SER A 86 5.12 -11.23 6.12
C SER A 86 4.32 -11.25 7.43
N ILE A 87 3.35 -10.33 7.58
CA ILE A 87 2.45 -10.29 8.74
C ILE A 87 1.62 -11.58 8.84
N LEU A 88 1.03 -12.04 7.72
CA LEU A 88 0.27 -13.29 7.69
C LEU A 88 1.14 -14.51 8.04
N LYS A 89 2.36 -14.58 7.51
CA LYS A 89 3.32 -15.64 7.86
C LYS A 89 3.69 -15.61 9.33
N GLY A 90 3.92 -14.43 9.89
CA GLY A 90 4.19 -14.25 11.32
C GLY A 90 3.02 -14.71 12.19
N ALA A 91 1.80 -14.31 11.84
CA ALA A 91 0.58 -14.75 12.54
C ALA A 91 0.39 -16.27 12.46
N TYR A 92 0.60 -16.88 11.29
CA TYR A 92 0.53 -18.33 11.12
C TYR A 92 1.61 -19.04 11.95
N SER A 93 2.85 -18.56 11.91
CA SER A 93 3.96 -19.12 12.70
C SER A 93 3.66 -19.06 14.20
N TYR A 94 3.09 -17.95 14.68
CA TYR A 94 2.69 -17.80 16.07
C TYR A 94 1.56 -18.77 16.44
N TYR A 95 0.55 -18.89 15.56
CA TYR A 95 -0.54 -19.85 15.74
C TYR A 95 -0.03 -21.29 15.78
N THR A 96 0.88 -21.68 14.88
CA THR A 96 1.47 -23.03 14.90
C THR A 96 2.26 -23.31 16.16
N LEU A 97 2.98 -22.32 16.70
CA LEU A 97 3.70 -22.45 17.97
C LEU A 97 2.75 -22.59 19.18
N LEU A 98 1.61 -21.91 19.15
CA LEU A 98 0.58 -22.00 20.20
C LEU A 98 -0.26 -23.28 20.13
N ASN A 99 -0.39 -23.85 18.93
CA ASN A 99 -1.11 -25.09 18.69
C ASN A 99 -0.22 -26.34 18.84
N GLN A 100 1.03 -26.15 19.27
CA GLN A 100 2.00 -27.18 19.62
C GLN A 100 2.15 -27.24 21.14
#